data_AF-A0AAD7MVV0-F1
#
_entry.id   AF-A0AAD7MVV0-F1
#
_cell.length_a   1.000
_cell.length_b   1.000
_cell.length_c   1.000
_cell.angle_alpha   90.00
_cell.angle_beta   90.00
_cell.angle_gamma   90.00
#
_symmetry.space_group_name_H-M   'P 1'
#
loop_
_entity.id
_entity.type
_entity.pdbx_description
1 polymer ?
#
loop_
_entity_poly.entity_id
_entity_poly.type
_entity_poly.pdbx_seq_one_letter_code
_entity_poly.pdbx_strand_id
1 'polypeptide(L)'
;MEYHKEKHGVPPAGAPWERESWDLDRTDDYIKSKPGVCVVMIEDNLVDVTTYLGEHPGGAKMLRKYSVPEQQDLVDASWAFGGGSK
;
A
#
# COMPACT_ATOMS: atom_id res chain seq x y z
N MET A 1 21.65 6.32 -23.43
CA MET A 1 21.81 7.37 -22.38
C MET A 1 20.53 8.19 -22.48
N GLU A 2 19.69 8.28 -21.47
CA GLU A 2 20.00 8.52 -20.06
C GLU A 2 18.76 8.11 -19.26
N TYR A 3 18.93 7.21 -18.28
CA TYR A 3 17.86 6.82 -17.39
C TYR A 3 17.76 7.92 -16.33
N HIS A 4 16.89 8.90 -16.55
CA HIS A 4 16.64 9.96 -15.58
C HIS A 4 15.80 9.35 -14.44
N LYS A 5 16.45 9.15 -13.29
CA LYS A 5 15.76 8.80 -12.05
C LYS A 5 14.94 10.00 -11.61
N GLU A 6 13.67 10.03 -12.00
CA GLU A 6 12.69 10.94 -11.42
C GLU A 6 12.56 10.56 -9.94
N LYS A 7 13.16 11.40 -9.10
CA LYS A 7 13.04 11.29 -7.65
C LYS A 7 11.57 11.54 -7.32
N HIS A 8 11.03 10.67 -6.48
CA HIS A 8 9.64 10.62 -6.00
C HIS A 8 8.68 9.94 -6.98
N GLY A 9 8.06 8.85 -6.52
CA GLY A 9 7.10 8.02 -7.25
C GLY A 9 5.76 8.71 -7.53
N VAL A 10 5.81 9.93 -8.07
CA VAL A 10 4.66 10.60 -8.68
C VAL A 10 4.76 10.28 -10.17
N PRO A 11 3.97 9.33 -10.70
CA PRO A 11 3.95 9.11 -12.12
C PRO A 11 3.47 10.37 -12.85
N PRO A 12 3.85 10.54 -14.13
CA PRO A 12 3.52 11.72 -14.90
C PRO A 12 2.01 11.96 -14.90
N ALA A 13 1.62 13.22 -14.74
CA ALA A 13 0.21 13.63 -14.74
C ALA A 13 -0.49 13.12 -16.01
N GLY A 14 -1.38 12.14 -15.86
CA GLY A 14 -2.12 11.53 -16.96
C GLY A 14 -1.68 10.11 -17.34
N ALA A 15 -0.70 9.51 -16.65
CA ALA A 15 -0.45 8.08 -16.79
C ALA A 15 -1.68 7.30 -16.27
N PRO A 16 -2.31 6.43 -17.10
CA PRO A 16 -3.31 5.51 -16.59
C PRO A 16 -2.60 4.56 -15.62
N TRP A 17 -2.93 4.69 -14.34
CA TRP A 17 -2.55 3.71 -13.35
C TRP A 17 -3.27 2.41 -13.73
N GLU A 18 -2.54 1.42 -14.23
CA GLU A 18 -3.11 0.11 -14.53
C GLU A 18 -3.52 -0.53 -13.20
N ARG A 19 -4.81 -0.39 -12.87
CA ARG A 19 -5.42 -1.05 -11.72
C ARG A 19 -5.61 -2.51 -12.09
N GLU A 20 -4.67 -3.35 -11.67
CA GLU A 20 -4.94 -4.78 -11.65
C GLU A 20 -6.05 -5.05 -10.62
N SER A 21 -7.07 -5.81 -11.01
CA SER A 21 -8.10 -6.25 -10.08
C SER A 21 -7.55 -7.33 -9.17
N TRP A 22 -7.60 -7.08 -7.87
CA TRP A 22 -7.22 -8.03 -6.83
C TRP A 22 -8.44 -8.33 -5.96
N ASP A 23 -8.71 -9.61 -5.75
CA ASP A 23 -9.71 -10.10 -4.79
C ASP A 23 -9.03 -10.47 -3.46
N LEU A 24 -9.86 -10.58 -2.41
CA LEU A 24 -9.38 -10.83 -1.05
C LEU A 24 -8.65 -12.17 -0.92
N ASP A 25 -9.06 -13.17 -1.69
CA ASP A 25 -8.45 -14.51 -1.72
C ASP A 25 -7.02 -14.44 -2.28
N ARG A 26 -6.84 -13.81 -3.46
CA ARG A 26 -5.52 -13.56 -4.04
C ARG A 26 -4.61 -12.74 -3.12
N THR A 27 -5.19 -11.82 -2.35
CA THR A 27 -4.47 -10.97 -1.40
C THR A 27 -3.96 -11.79 -0.21
N ASP A 28 -4.79 -12.67 0.32
CA ASP A 28 -4.44 -13.58 1.41
C ASP A 28 -3.33 -14.55 0.99
N ASP A 29 -3.43 -15.17 -0.18
CA ASP A 29 -2.36 -16.01 -0.75
C ASP A 29 -1.04 -15.22 -0.91
N TYR A 30 -1.13 -13.97 -1.37
CA TYR A 30 0.04 -13.11 -1.51
C TYR A 30 0.72 -12.83 -0.16
N ILE A 31 -0.07 -12.49 0.88
CA ILE A 31 0.44 -12.22 2.23
C ILE A 31 1.08 -13.48 2.82
N LYS A 32 0.42 -14.64 2.70
CA LYS A 32 0.94 -15.92 3.20
C LYS A 32 2.21 -16.36 2.47
N SER A 33 2.31 -16.10 1.17
CA SER A 33 3.51 -16.45 0.39
C SER A 33 4.73 -15.58 0.72
N LYS A 34 4.54 -14.40 1.34
CA LYS A 34 5.59 -13.42 1.59
C LYS A 34 5.61 -12.97 3.06
N PRO A 35 6.30 -13.71 3.95
CA PRO A 35 6.37 -13.34 5.36
C PRO A 35 7.01 -11.95 5.54
N GLY A 36 6.31 -11.09 6.27
CA GLY A 36 6.76 -9.72 6.58
C GLY A 36 6.36 -8.65 5.57
N VAL A 37 5.64 -9.02 4.50
CA VAL A 37 5.02 -8.07 3.56
C VAL A 37 4.04 -7.15 4.29
N CYS A 38 3.94 -5.91 3.82
CA CYS A 38 3.04 -4.91 4.37
C CYS A 38 2.15 -4.37 3.25
N VAL A 39 0.93 -4.91 3.15
CA VAL A 39 -0.08 -4.45 2.20
C VAL A 39 -1.10 -3.61 2.95
N VAL A 40 -1.51 -2.46 2.42
CA VAL A 40 -2.55 -1.59 2.99
C VAL A 40 -3.67 -1.37 1.98
N MET A 41 -4.91 -1.24 2.46
CA MET A 41 -6.04 -0.85 1.60
C MET A 41 -6.25 0.67 1.66
N ILE A 42 -6.26 1.31 0.50
CA ILE A 42 -6.47 2.75 0.32
C ILE A 42 -7.45 2.94 -0.86
N GLU A 43 -8.62 3.50 -0.59
CA GLU A 43 -9.67 3.78 -1.59
C GLU A 43 -10.01 2.54 -2.45
N ASP A 44 -10.28 1.40 -1.81
CA ASP A 44 -10.52 0.10 -2.45
C ASP A 44 -9.32 -0.47 -3.24
N ASN A 45 -8.14 0.13 -3.15
CA ASN A 45 -6.91 -0.38 -3.77
C ASN A 45 -6.00 -1.03 -2.72
N LEU A 46 -5.45 -2.19 -3.05
CA LEU A 46 -4.42 -2.85 -2.23
C LEU A 46 -3.04 -2.43 -2.70
N VAL A 47 -2.24 -1.90 -1.78
CA VAL A 47 -0.92 -1.35 -2.08
C VAL A 47 0.13 -2.04 -1.21
N ASP A 48 1.10 -2.69 -1.85
CA ASP A 48 2.29 -3.21 -1.18
C ASP A 48 3.24 -2.05 -0.85
N VAL A 49 3.29 -1.66 0.41
CA VAL A 49 4.14 -0.58 0.92
C VAL A 49 5.41 -1.10 1.59
N THR A 50 5.77 -2.37 1.40
CA THR A 50 6.91 -3.03 2.08
C THR A 50 8.21 -2.26 1.90
N THR A 51 8.50 -1.79 0.69
CA THR A 51 9.72 -1.02 0.39
C THR A 51 9.68 0.40 0.96
N TYR A 52 8.47 0.95 1.16
CA TYR A 52 8.25 2.32 1.64
C TYR A 52 8.25 2.43 3.18
N LEU A 53 8.21 1.31 3.91
CA LEU A 53 8.16 1.28 5.37
C LEU A 53 9.21 2.16 6.07
N GLY A 54 10.43 2.19 5.53
CA GLY A 54 11.55 2.97 6.09
C GLY A 54 11.55 4.45 5.72
N GLU A 55 10.87 4.83 4.63
CA GLU A 55 10.80 6.20 4.12
C GLU A 55 9.56 6.96 4.63
N HIS A 56 8.58 6.23 5.18
CA HIS A 56 7.36 6.82 5.69
C HIS A 56 7.64 7.80 6.86
N PRO A 57 7.28 9.09 6.75
CA PRO A 57 7.60 10.11 7.77
C PRO A 57 6.97 9.82 9.15
N GLY A 58 5.82 9.14 9.18
CA GLY A 58 5.16 8.70 10.42
C GLY A 58 5.74 7.40 11.01
N GLY A 59 6.78 6.85 10.38
CA GLY A 59 7.42 5.59 10.74
C GLY A 59 6.67 4.34 10.29
N ALA A 60 7.40 3.23 10.21
CA ALA A 60 6.90 1.92 9.76
C ALA A 60 5.77 1.37 10.64
N LYS A 61 5.75 1.73 11.94
CA LYS A 61 4.79 1.20 12.92
C LYS A 61 3.35 1.57 12.57
N MET A 62 3.14 2.74 11.97
CA MET A 62 1.81 3.19 11.56
C MET A 62 1.29 2.34 10.40
N LEU A 63 2.11 2.15 9.35
CA LEU A 63 1.74 1.33 8.20
C LEU A 63 1.47 -0.13 8.59
N ARG A 64 2.32 -0.71 9.44
CA ARG A 64 2.11 -2.07 9.96
C ARG A 64 0.87 -2.22 10.84
N LYS A 65 0.35 -1.13 11.43
CA LYS A 65 -0.88 -1.18 12.23
C LYS A 65 -2.12 -1.31 11.33
N TYR A 66 -2.07 -0.71 10.14
CA TYR A 66 -3.17 -0.71 9.17
C TYR A 66 -2.93 -1.67 8.00
N SER A 67 -1.90 -2.51 8.10
CA SER A 67 -1.67 -3.52 7.08
C SER A 67 -2.76 -4.58 7.15
N VAL A 68 -3.16 -5.11 5.99
CA VAL A 68 -4.08 -6.23 5.87
C VAL A 68 -3.54 -7.38 6.74
N PRO A 69 -4.28 -7.81 7.76
CA PRO A 69 -3.84 -8.86 8.66
C PRO A 69 -3.97 -10.22 7.97
N GLU A 70 -3.04 -11.13 8.28
CA GLU A 70 -3.04 -12.52 7.80
C GLU A 70 -4.28 -13.31 8.29
N GLN A 71 -4.99 -12.84 9.34
CA GLN A 71 -6.04 -13.61 10.02
C GLN A 71 -7.20 -12.77 10.63
N GLN A 72 -7.45 -11.53 10.20
CA GLN A 72 -8.56 -10.71 10.75
C GLN A 72 -9.31 -9.95 9.65
N ASP A 73 -10.47 -9.37 9.99
CA ASP A 73 -11.23 -8.51 9.10
C ASP A 73 -10.36 -7.39 8.53
N LEU A 74 -10.48 -7.17 7.22
CA LEU A 74 -9.72 -6.15 6.52
C LEU A 74 -10.13 -4.76 7.02
N VAL A 75 -9.15 -3.96 7.47
CA VAL A 75 -9.38 -2.60 7.96
C VAL A 75 -9.07 -1.60 6.84
N ASP A 76 -10.07 -0.83 6.44
CA ASP A 76 -9.90 0.27 5.48
C ASP A 76 -9.06 1.40 6.11
N ALA A 77 -7.90 1.69 5.51
CA ALA A 77 -6.97 2.71 5.99
C ALA A 77 -7.25 4.10 5.40
N SER A 78 -8.22 4.25 4.51
CA SER A 78 -8.52 5.49 3.77
C SER A 78 -8.72 6.70 4.71
N TRP A 79 -9.32 6.50 5.88
CA TRP A 79 -9.48 7.54 6.91
C TRP A 79 -8.14 8.17 7.34
N ALA A 80 -7.06 7.39 7.43
CA ALA A 80 -5.75 7.88 7.85
C ALA A 80 -5.09 8.77 6.80
N PHE A 81 -5.46 8.61 5.53
CA PHE A 81 -4.91 9.35 4.40
C PHE A 81 -5.78 10.53 3.97
N GLY A 82 -7.08 10.50 4.28
CA GLY A 82 -8.05 11.57 3.99
C GLY A 82 -8.01 12.77 4.94
N GLY A 83 -7.05 12.87 5.86
CA GLY A 83 -6.91 14.02 6.75
C GLY A 83 -7.65 13.93 8.09
N GLY A 84 -8.11 12.74 8.49
CA GLY A 84 -8.50 12.44 9.88
C GLY A 84 -9.49 13.41 10.51
N SER A 85 -10.61 13.70 9.84
CA SER A 85 -11.74 14.37 10.49
C SER A 85 -12.64 13.31 11.11
N LYS A 86 -12.93 13.45 12.40
CA LYS A 86 -13.82 12.56 13.15
C LYS A 86 -15.24 13.11 13.13
#